data_AF-A0A858SXP0-F1
#
_entry.id   AF-A0A858SXP0-F1
#
_cell.length_a   1.000
_cell.length_b   1.000
_cell.length_c   1.000
_cell.angle_alpha   90.00
_cell.angle_beta   90.00
_cell.angle_gamma   90.00
#
_symmetry.space_group_name_H-M   'P 1'
#
loop_
_entity.id
_entity.type
_entity.pdbx_description
1 polymer ?
#
loop_
_entity_poly.entity_id
_entity_poly.type
_entity_poly.pdbx_seq_one_letter_code
_entity_poly.pdbx_strand_id
1 'polypeptide(L)'
;MNQYAGDSFFTLTQGGQAGLVLLSVVLCVFMLWVTRRMTSGRPWWARLLFAVLAFMVFVWLSPQIYFTYYGFLFDDLPGQWVIKSNPSDAPWIVHLLFSGRPTLADHGLGLLGWAMIAVALFPKRNPSRV
;
A
#
# COMPACT_ATOMS: atom_id res chain seq x y z
N MET A 1 4.75 25.02 -11.44
CA MET A 1 5.56 23.78 -11.51
C MET A 1 4.73 22.65 -10.91
N ASN A 2 4.47 21.58 -11.66
CA ASN A 2 3.62 20.48 -11.17
C ASN A 2 4.32 19.80 -9.99
N GLN A 3 3.62 19.69 -8.85
CA GLN A 3 4.15 19.12 -7.59
C GLN A 3 4.67 17.68 -7.74
N TYR A 4 4.24 16.98 -8.80
CA TYR A 4 4.57 15.58 -9.11
C TYR A 4 5.55 15.40 -10.27
N ALA A 5 6.30 16.43 -10.68
CA ALA A 5 7.14 16.38 -11.88
C ALA A 5 8.24 15.29 -11.86
N GLY A 6 8.61 14.76 -10.69
CA GLY A 6 9.56 13.65 -10.54
C GLY A 6 8.93 12.25 -10.38
N ASP A 7 7.62 12.12 -10.57
CA ASP A 7 6.91 10.85 -10.40
C ASP A 7 6.99 9.99 -11.66
N SER A 8 7.54 8.78 -11.54
CA SER A 8 7.71 7.83 -12.65
C SER A 8 6.37 7.43 -13.27
N PHE A 9 5.25 7.59 -12.57
CA PHE A 9 3.92 7.39 -13.13
C PHE A 9 3.73 8.18 -14.43
N PHE A 10 4.17 9.44 -14.47
CA PHE A 10 4.00 10.31 -15.64
C PHE A 10 5.00 10.04 -16.77
N THR A 11 6.01 9.18 -16.55
CA THR A 11 6.97 8.79 -17.59
C THR A 11 6.58 7.50 -18.31
N LEU A 12 5.55 6.81 -17.86
CA LEU A 12 5.05 5.58 -18.49
C LEU A 12 4.17 5.87 -19.71
N THR A 13 4.10 4.90 -20.61
CA THR A 13 3.06 4.86 -21.65
C THR A 13 1.67 4.79 -21.02
N GLN A 14 0.62 5.17 -21.75
CA GLN A 14 -0.76 5.09 -21.24
C GLN A 14 -1.14 3.67 -20.80
N GLY A 15 -0.68 2.64 -21.55
CA GLY A 15 -0.85 1.24 -21.16
C GLY A 15 -0.14 0.90 -19.85
N GLY A 16 1.10 1.37 -19.70
CA GLY A 16 1.86 1.21 -18.45
C GLY A 16 1.21 1.90 -17.25
N GLN A 17 0.64 3.09 -17.44
CA GLN A 17 -0.12 3.79 -16.41
C GLN A 17 -1.39 3.03 -16.02
N ALA A 18 -2.18 2.57 -16.99
CA ALA A 18 -3.42 1.85 -16.73
C ALA A 18 -3.18 0.53 -15.98
N GLY A 19 -2.17 -0.24 -16.40
CA GLY A 19 -1.78 -1.47 -15.70
C GLY A 19 -1.27 -1.21 -14.28
N LEU A 20 -0.54 -0.11 -14.06
CA LEU A 20 -0.04 0.26 -12.73
C LEU A 20 -1.20 0.66 -11.81
N VAL A 21 -2.15 1.46 -12.29
CA VAL A 21 -3.37 1.81 -11.54
C VAL A 21 -4.15 0.55 -11.18
N LEU A 22 -4.36 -0.35 -12.14
CA LEU A 22 -5.08 -1.60 -11.90
C LEU A 22 -4.39 -2.45 -10.83
N LEU A 23 -3.07 -2.62 -10.93
CA LEU A 23 -2.26 -3.34 -9.94
C LEU A 23 -2.40 -2.70 -8.55
N SER A 24 -2.27 -1.38 -8.45
CA SER A 24 -2.42 -0.65 -7.18
C SER A 24 -3.82 -0.81 -6.59
N VAL A 25 -4.86 -0.77 -7.42
CA VAL A 25 -6.26 -1.00 -6.98
C VAL A 25 -6.44 -2.43 -6.46
N VAL A 26 -5.93 -3.44 -7.18
CA VAL A 26 -6.00 -4.85 -6.76
C VAL A 26 -5.30 -5.05 -5.40
N LEU A 27 -4.09 -4.51 -5.26
CA LEU A 27 -3.34 -4.58 -4.00
C LEU A 27 -4.06 -3.85 -2.86
N CYS A 28 -4.63 -2.67 -3.12
CA CYS A 28 -5.40 -1.91 -2.15
C CYS A 28 -6.62 -2.72 -1.66
N VAL A 29 -7.43 -3.23 -2.58
CA VAL A 29 -8.61 -4.06 -2.26
C VAL A 29 -8.21 -5.30 -1.46
N PHE A 30 -7.13 -5.97 -1.88
CA PHE A 30 -6.59 -7.12 -1.17
C PHE A 30 -6.19 -6.77 0.28
N MET A 31 -5.45 -5.69 0.49
CA MET A 31 -5.02 -5.28 1.83
C MET A 31 -6.19 -4.88 2.74
N LEU A 32 -7.20 -4.20 2.20
CA LEU A 32 -8.42 -3.87 2.94
C LEU A 32 -9.22 -5.13 3.31
N TRP A 33 -9.30 -6.10 2.38
CA TRP A 33 -9.94 -7.39 2.64
C TRP A 33 -9.20 -8.20 3.71
N VAL A 34 -7.87 -8.32 3.63
CA VAL A 34 -7.03 -9.00 4.65
C VAL A 34 -7.22 -8.34 6.00
N THR A 35 -7.12 -7.01 6.08
CA THR A 35 -7.33 -6.24 7.31
C THR A 35 -8.69 -6.55 7.92
N ARG A 36 -9.76 -6.48 7.14
CA ARG A 36 -11.11 -6.79 7.63
C ARG A 36 -11.23 -8.23 8.12
N ARG A 37 -10.73 -9.19 7.34
CA ARG A 37 -10.84 -10.63 7.63
C ARG A 37 -10.11 -11.02 8.91
N MET A 38 -8.95 -10.42 9.14
CA MET A 38 -8.08 -10.71 10.28
C MET A 38 -8.50 -9.94 11.54
N THR A 39 -9.02 -8.72 11.42
CA THR A 39 -9.41 -7.91 12.58
C THR A 39 -10.81 -8.24 13.11
N SER A 40 -11.60 -9.04 12.40
CA SER A 40 -12.95 -9.43 12.81
C SER A 40 -12.93 -10.23 14.13
N GLY A 41 -13.69 -9.78 15.12
CA GLY A 41 -13.84 -10.47 16.42
C GLY A 41 -12.69 -10.25 17.42
N ARG A 42 -11.69 -9.41 17.09
CA ARG A 42 -10.58 -9.07 17.99
C ARG A 42 -10.88 -7.80 18.80
N PRO A 43 -10.25 -7.58 19.98
CA PRO A 43 -10.36 -6.30 20.69
C PRO A 43 -9.68 -5.17 19.91
N TRP A 44 -10.11 -3.92 20.13
CA TRP A 44 -9.69 -2.76 19.32
C TRP A 44 -8.18 -2.58 19.21
N TRP A 45 -7.42 -2.80 20.30
CA TRP A 45 -5.96 -2.66 20.32
C TRP A 45 -5.28 -3.69 19.42
N ALA A 46 -5.76 -4.94 19.41
CA ALA A 46 -5.22 -6.00 18.56
C ALA A 46 -5.54 -5.73 17.09
N ARG A 47 -6.68 -5.09 16.81
CA ARG A 47 -7.08 -4.71 15.46
C ARG A 47 -6.19 -3.59 14.92
N LEU A 48 -5.92 -2.58 15.75
CA LEU A 48 -5.01 -1.50 15.40
C LEU A 48 -3.59 -2.01 15.18
N LEU A 49 -3.06 -2.83 16.09
CA LEU A 49 -1.74 -3.44 15.95
C LEU A 49 -1.64 -4.25 14.65
N PHE A 50 -2.66 -5.08 14.35
CA PHE A 50 -2.68 -5.83 13.10
C PHE A 50 -2.69 -4.93 11.87
N ALA A 51 -3.49 -3.87 11.85
CA ALA A 51 -3.56 -2.93 10.72
C ALA A 51 -2.21 -2.25 10.47
N VAL A 52 -1.54 -1.80 11.54
CA VAL A 52 -0.21 -1.18 11.46
C VAL A 52 0.83 -2.18 10.95
N LEU A 53 0.86 -3.40 11.49
CA LEU A 53 1.81 -4.44 11.05
C LEU A 53 1.57 -4.86 9.60
N ALA A 54 0.31 -5.04 9.19
CA ALA A 54 -0.04 -5.37 7.82
C ALA A 54 0.35 -4.23 6.86
N PHE A 55 0.15 -2.97 7.26
CA PHE A 55 0.57 -1.81 6.48
C PHE A 55 2.10 -1.72 6.38
N MET A 56 2.83 -1.95 7.48
CA MET A 56 4.29 -2.00 7.48
C MET A 56 4.83 -3.06 6.51
N VAL A 57 4.27 -4.28 6.55
CA VAL A 57 4.64 -5.36 5.61
C VAL A 57 4.31 -4.97 4.18
N PHE A 58 3.18 -4.30 3.93
CA PHE A 58 2.82 -3.82 2.60
C PHE A 58 3.79 -2.77 2.06
N VAL A 59 4.15 -1.76 2.86
CA VAL A 59 5.15 -0.74 2.48
C VAL A 59 6.50 -1.39 2.19
N TRP A 60 6.88 -2.42 2.94
CA TRP A 60 8.11 -3.17 2.72
C TRP A 60 8.10 -4.03 1.44
N LEU A 61 6.99 -4.72 1.17
CA LEU A 61 6.91 -5.70 0.07
C LEU A 61 6.51 -5.07 -1.27
N SER A 62 5.66 -4.03 -1.25
CA SER A 62 5.13 -3.43 -2.47
C SER A 62 6.18 -2.89 -3.45
N PRO A 63 7.36 -2.37 -3.04
CA PRO A 63 8.43 -2.04 -3.96
C PRO A 63 8.84 -3.20 -4.87
N GLN A 64 8.90 -4.44 -4.37
CA GLN A 64 9.21 -5.60 -5.20
C GLN A 64 8.13 -5.90 -6.22
N ILE A 65 6.87 -5.78 -5.80
CA ILE A 65 5.71 -6.05 -6.66
C ILE A 65 5.70 -5.04 -7.82
N TYR A 66 5.90 -3.76 -7.51
CA TYR A 66 5.98 -2.71 -8.53
C TYR A 66 7.23 -2.84 -9.41
N PHE A 67 8.38 -3.20 -8.84
CA PHE A 67 9.59 -3.45 -9.63
C PHE A 67 9.40 -4.60 -10.61
N THR A 68 8.74 -5.67 -10.17
CA THR A 68 8.40 -6.82 -11.03
C THR A 68 7.47 -6.38 -12.15
N TYR A 69 6.47 -5.54 -11.86
CA TYR A 69 5.61 -4.94 -12.89
C TYR A 69 6.40 -4.10 -13.90
N TYR A 70 7.34 -3.27 -13.44
CA TYR A 70 8.20 -2.49 -14.32
C TYR A 70 9.11 -3.36 -15.20
N GLY A 71 9.54 -4.53 -14.72
CA GLY A 71 10.29 -5.49 -15.54
C GLY A 71 9.50 -6.05 -16.75
N PHE A 72 8.16 -6.02 -16.71
CA PHE A 72 7.33 -6.34 -17.88
C PHE A 72 7.13 -5.17 -18.84
N LEU A 73 7.43 -3.94 -18.40
CA LEU A 73 7.31 -2.73 -19.22
C LEU A 73 8.63 -2.31 -19.87
N PHE A 74 9.75 -2.68 -19.27
CA PHE A 74 11.08 -2.30 -19.72
C PHE A 74 11.94 -3.55 -19.91
N ASP A 75 12.27 -3.84 -21.17
CA ASP A 75 13.02 -5.06 -21.54
C ASP A 75 14.44 -5.11 -20.95
N ASP A 76 15.04 -3.93 -20.66
CA ASP A 76 16.41 -3.81 -20.18
C ASP A 76 16.53 -3.67 -18.64
N LEU A 77 15.45 -3.89 -17.89
CA LEU A 77 15.49 -3.76 -16.43
C LEU A 77 16.21 -4.97 -15.80
N PRO A 78 17.35 -4.79 -15.10
CA PRO A 78 18.05 -5.91 -14.51
C PRO A 78 17.20 -6.53 -13.38
N GLY A 79 17.14 -7.86 -13.36
CA GLY A 79 16.50 -8.59 -12.27
C GLY A 79 17.23 -8.33 -10.95
N GLN A 80 16.61 -7.59 -10.04
CA GLN A 80 17.16 -7.32 -8.72
C GLN A 80 16.08 -7.35 -7.64
N TRP A 81 16.52 -7.66 -6.41
CA TRP A 81 15.71 -7.55 -5.21
C TRP A 81 15.79 -6.12 -4.68
N VAL A 82 14.65 -5.43 -4.63
CA VAL A 82 14.57 -4.02 -4.21
C VAL A 82 14.01 -3.84 -2.81
N ILE A 83 13.71 -4.93 -2.10
CA ILE A 83 13.25 -4.88 -0.70
C ILE A 83 14.45 -4.83 0.25
N LYS A 84 14.23 -4.16 1.38
CA LYS A 84 15.20 -4.17 2.49
C LYS A 84 15.18 -5.52 3.21
N SER A 85 16.19 -5.77 4.03
CA SER A 85 16.33 -7.03 4.77
C SER A 85 15.16 -7.30 5.72
N ASN A 86 14.61 -6.26 6.38
CA ASN A 86 13.52 -6.42 7.36
C ASN A 86 12.37 -5.42 7.10
N PRO A 87 11.09 -5.83 7.25
CA PRO A 87 9.95 -4.93 7.27
C PRO A 87 10.08 -3.70 8.16
N SER A 88 10.77 -3.80 9.31
CA SER A 88 11.00 -2.68 10.22
C SER A 88 11.82 -1.54 9.60
N ASP A 89 12.62 -1.83 8.58
CA ASP A 89 13.55 -0.87 7.98
C ASP A 89 12.84 0.00 6.92
N ALA A 90 11.62 -0.36 6.55
CA ALA A 90 10.79 0.42 5.64
C ALA A 90 10.29 1.69 6.35
N PRO A 91 10.29 2.86 5.71
CA PRO A 91 9.87 4.12 6.33
C PRO A 91 8.33 4.23 6.43
N TRP A 92 7.65 3.25 7.01
CA TRP A 92 6.17 3.19 7.00
C TRP A 92 5.49 4.37 7.71
N ILE A 93 6.12 4.92 8.77
CA ILE A 93 5.56 6.07 9.52
C ILE A 93 5.43 7.31 8.65
N VAL A 94 6.39 7.58 7.77
CA VAL A 94 6.39 8.83 6.97
C VAL A 94 5.19 8.88 6.02
N HIS A 95 4.71 7.71 5.58
CA HIS A 95 3.50 7.62 4.74
C HIS A 95 2.23 7.93 5.55
N LEU A 96 2.10 7.43 6.78
CA LEU A 96 0.95 7.73 7.64
C LEU A 96 0.87 9.22 8.02
N LEU A 97 2.04 9.86 8.16
CA LEU A 97 2.16 11.28 8.46
C LEU A 97 2.09 12.18 7.21
N PHE A 98 1.95 11.60 6.02
CA PHE A 98 2.04 12.32 4.74
C PHE A 98 3.30 13.20 4.62
N SER A 99 4.41 12.77 5.24
CA SER A 99 5.71 13.46 5.24
C SER A 99 6.71 12.84 4.26
N GLY A 100 6.22 11.96 3.37
CA GLY A 100 7.00 11.37 2.27
C GLY A 100 7.31 12.35 1.14
N ARG A 101 7.76 11.82 0.00
CA ARG A 101 8.02 12.64 -1.19
C ARG A 101 6.68 13.09 -1.79
N PRO A 102 6.66 14.21 -2.54
CA PRO A 102 5.46 14.64 -3.24
C PRO A 102 5.20 13.77 -4.49
N THR A 103 4.83 12.50 -4.28
CA THR A 103 4.50 11.51 -5.34
C THR A 103 3.09 10.96 -5.13
N LEU A 104 2.41 10.53 -6.20
CA LEU A 104 1.09 9.89 -6.10
C LEU A 104 1.16 8.61 -5.26
N ALA A 105 2.24 7.85 -5.41
CA ALA A 105 2.48 6.64 -4.64
C ALA A 105 2.57 6.92 -3.13
N ASP A 106 3.34 7.93 -2.71
CA ASP A 106 3.52 8.24 -1.28
C ASP A 106 2.21 8.73 -0.64
N HIS A 107 1.42 9.55 -1.35
CA HIS A 107 0.09 9.94 -0.87
C HIS A 107 -0.89 8.76 -0.85
N GLY A 108 -0.86 7.91 -1.89
CA GLY A 108 -1.66 6.69 -1.97
C GLY A 108 -1.39 5.71 -0.84
N LEU A 109 -0.13 5.56 -0.43
CA LEU A 109 0.27 4.77 0.74
C LEU A 109 -0.31 5.35 2.03
N GLY A 110 -0.24 6.67 2.22
CA GLY A 110 -0.86 7.32 3.38
C GLY A 110 -2.38 7.09 3.43
N LEU A 111 -3.07 7.27 2.30
CA LEU A 111 -4.51 7.00 2.18
C LEU A 111 -4.84 5.54 2.50
N LEU A 112 -4.08 4.58 1.95
CA LEU A 112 -4.27 3.16 2.23
C LEU A 112 -4.06 2.83 3.71
N GLY A 113 -3.00 3.36 4.33
CA GLY A 113 -2.72 3.14 5.75
C GLY A 113 -3.86 3.61 6.64
N TRP A 114 -4.35 4.83 6.41
CA TRP A 114 -5.52 5.36 7.13
C TRP A 114 -6.80 4.57 6.83
N ALA A 115 -7.03 4.14 5.60
CA ALA A 115 -8.18 3.30 5.24
C ALA A 115 -8.13 1.94 5.96
N MET A 116 -6.96 1.30 6.06
CA MET A 116 -6.78 0.07 6.82
C MET A 116 -7.06 0.27 8.31
N ILE A 117 -6.56 1.36 8.91
CA ILE A 117 -6.86 1.71 10.31
C ILE A 117 -8.38 1.90 10.50
N ALA A 118 -9.04 2.63 9.61
CA ALA A 118 -10.48 2.85 9.67
C ALA A 118 -11.27 1.52 9.58
N VAL A 119 -10.96 0.67 8.62
CA VAL A 119 -11.56 -0.68 8.49
C VAL A 119 -11.30 -1.52 9.74
N ALA A 120 -10.10 -1.41 10.32
CA ALA A 120 -9.72 -2.12 11.53
C ALA A 120 -10.34 -1.55 12.80
N LEU A 121 -10.87 -0.33 12.83
CA LEU A 121 -11.51 0.24 14.03
C LEU A 121 -13.03 0.21 13.95
N PHE A 122 -13.61 0.31 12.74
CA PHE A 122 -15.06 0.39 12.51
C PHE A 122 -15.58 -0.84 11.74
N PRO A 123 -15.67 -2.03 12.39
CA PRO A 123 -16.21 -3.20 11.71
C PRO A 123 -17.71 -2.99 11.52
N LYS A 124 -18.27 -3.39 10.38
CA LYS A 124 -19.73 -3.45 10.22
C LYS A 124 -20.29 -4.30 11.37
N ARG A 125 -21.08 -3.68 12.25
CA ARG A 125 -21.88 -4.40 13.26
C ARG A 125 -22.87 -5.28 12.51
N ASN A 126 -22.85 -6.58 12.78
CA ASN A 126 -23.87 -7.46 12.23
C ASN A 126 -25.13 -7.29 13.10
N PRO A 127 -26.27 -6.82 12.55
CA PRO A 127 -27.48 -6.54 13.34
C PRO A 127 -28.15 -7.80 13.93
N SER A 128 -27.65 -9.00 13.64
CA SER A 128 -28.24 -10.28 14.08
C SER A 128 -27.72 -10.80 15.43
N ARG A 129 -27.22 -9.93 16.30
CA ARG A 129 -26.85 -10.27 17.69
C ARG A 129 -27.53 -9.29 18.65
N VAL A 130 -28.84 -9.44 18.80
CA VAL A 130 -29.63 -8.95 19.93
C VAL A 130 -30.58 -10.07 20.32
#